data_AF-A0A6P0M295-F1
#
_entry.id   AF-A0A6P0M295-F1
#
_cell.length_a   1.000
_cell.length_b   1.000
_cell.length_c   1.000
_cell.angle_alpha   90.00
_cell.angle_beta   90.00
_cell.angle_gamma   90.00
#
_symmetry.space_group_name_H-M   'P 1'
#
loop_
_entity.id
_entity.type
_entity.pdbx_description
1 polymer ?
#
loop_
_entity_poly.entity_id
_entity_poly.type
_entity_poly.pdbx_seq_one_letter_code
_entity_poly.pdbx_strand_id
1 'polypeptide(L)'
;GTMKVLGIPILLENLERELKNTDQDLQEMAAIALANRCAIKTITGIGLAKKATPIVIIRRFLDKIGYGLQCIRYQSQGKKRFRVYQLVSPEDGRMEVFQRWLASDGQRLGTSEIWLDNDLSPRSGNTQSVDSDNSNYVQLCLNV
;
A
#
# COMPACT_ATOMS: atom_id res chain seq x y z
N GLY A 1 9.08 -2.52 7.14
CA GLY A 1 9.01 -2.31 5.69
C GLY A 1 9.63 -0.96 5.31
N THR A 2 10.08 -0.81 4.07
CA THR A 2 10.82 0.38 3.57
C THR A 2 10.17 1.72 3.90
N MET A 3 8.85 1.85 3.73
CA MET A 3 8.12 3.09 4.02
C MET A 3 8.12 3.46 5.51
N LYS A 4 8.16 2.47 6.42
CA LYS A 4 8.27 2.70 7.87
C LYS A 4 9.64 3.30 8.23
N VAL A 5 10.70 2.80 7.60
CA VAL A 5 12.08 3.32 7.79
C VAL A 5 12.19 4.77 7.29
N LEU A 6 11.47 5.12 6.22
CA LEU A 6 11.40 6.48 5.69
C LEU A 6 10.43 7.39 6.45
N GLY A 7 9.79 6.94 7.52
CA GLY A 7 8.88 7.77 8.31
C GLY A 7 7.58 8.16 7.61
N ILE A 8 7.21 7.50 6.51
CA ILE A 8 5.96 7.79 5.78
C ILE A 8 4.71 7.67 6.68
N PRO A 9 4.58 6.65 7.58
CA PRO A 9 3.41 6.57 8.46
C PRO A 9 3.22 7.80 9.35
N ILE A 10 4.31 8.40 9.85
CA ILE A 10 4.27 9.58 10.70
C ILE A 10 3.71 10.78 9.93
N LEU A 11 3.97 10.87 8.62
CA LEU A 11 3.38 11.89 7.76
C LEU A 11 1.88 11.69 7.55
N LEU A 12 1.39 10.45 7.59
CA LEU A 12 -0.02 10.12 7.39
C LEU A 12 -0.87 10.34 8.66
N GLU A 13 -0.26 10.37 9.84
CA GLU A 13 -0.94 10.63 11.11
C GLU A 13 -1.50 12.07 11.20
N ASN A 14 -0.86 13.03 10.55
CA ASN A 14 -1.30 14.42 10.53
C ASN A 14 -1.31 14.97 9.09
N LEU A 15 -2.45 14.82 8.42
CA LEU A 15 -2.66 15.31 7.06
C LEU A 15 -2.65 16.84 6.97
N GLU A 16 -2.99 17.53 8.06
CA GLU A 16 -2.99 19.00 8.10
C GLU A 16 -1.57 19.59 8.16
N ARG A 17 -0.58 18.76 8.49
CA ARG A 17 0.82 19.18 8.61
C ARG A 17 1.31 19.83 7.32
N GLU A 18 1.90 21.00 7.47
CA GLU A 18 2.59 21.69 6.40
C GLU A 18 3.99 21.13 6.21
N LEU A 19 4.33 20.82 4.95
CA LEU A 19 5.60 20.25 4.55
C LEU A 19 6.39 21.23 3.68
N LYS A 20 7.66 21.42 4.00
CA LYS A 20 8.59 22.25 3.23
C LYS A 20 9.84 21.44 2.94
N ASN A 21 10.46 21.71 1.79
CA ASN A 21 11.75 21.08 1.47
C ASN A 21 12.83 21.35 2.54
N THR A 22 12.70 22.39 3.36
CA THR A 22 13.66 22.76 4.41
C THR A 22 13.45 22.05 5.74
N ASP A 23 12.37 21.28 5.89
CA ASP A 23 12.08 20.60 7.15
C ASP A 23 13.14 19.53 7.43
N GLN A 24 13.66 19.52 8.65
CA GLN A 24 14.81 18.71 9.04
C GLN A 24 14.52 17.21 8.92
N ASP A 25 13.34 16.78 9.36
CA ASP A 25 12.91 15.39 9.27
C ASP A 25 12.79 14.91 7.82
N LEU A 26 12.33 15.77 6.91
CA LEU A 26 12.26 15.46 5.48
C LEU A 26 13.65 15.40 4.84
N GLN A 27 14.59 16.25 5.29
CA GLN A 27 15.98 16.20 4.83
C GLN A 27 16.68 14.91 5.26
N GLU A 28 16.49 14.49 6.50
CA GLU A 28 17.04 13.24 7.02
C GLU A 28 16.45 12.02 6.30
N MET A 29 15.13 12.00 6.10
CA MET A 29 14.46 10.97 5.30
C MET A 29 15.03 10.92 3.87
N ALA A 30 15.22 12.09 3.24
CA ALA A 30 15.78 12.17 1.89
C ALA A 30 17.21 11.63 1.82
N ALA A 31 18.05 11.92 2.82
CA ALA A 31 19.41 11.39 2.91
C ALA A 31 19.41 9.86 2.97
N ILE A 32 18.57 9.27 3.83
CA ILE A 32 18.40 7.82 3.94
C ILE A 32 17.93 7.22 2.61
N ALA A 33 16.95 7.84 1.97
CA ALA A 33 16.39 7.38 0.71
C ALA A 33 17.43 7.39 -0.43
N LEU A 34 18.20 8.47 -0.54
CA LEU A 34 19.21 8.63 -1.58
C LEU A 34 20.40 7.67 -1.37
N ALA A 35 20.81 7.44 -0.12
CA ALA A 35 21.84 6.45 0.22
C ALA A 35 21.43 5.04 -0.19
N ASN A 36 20.14 4.69 -0.05
CA ASN A 36 19.62 3.35 -0.29
C ASN A 36 18.82 3.22 -1.60
N ARG A 37 19.03 4.12 -2.57
CA ARG A 37 18.20 4.22 -3.79
C ARG A 37 18.08 2.91 -4.59
N CYS A 38 19.14 2.11 -4.65
CA CYS A 38 19.14 0.86 -5.41
C CYS A 38 18.24 -0.18 -4.72
N ALA A 39 18.38 -0.35 -3.41
CA ALA A 39 17.51 -1.21 -2.62
C ALA A 39 16.04 -0.76 -2.67
N ILE A 40 15.79 0.55 -2.59
CA ILE A 40 14.44 1.11 -2.73
C ILE A 40 13.84 0.72 -4.09
N LYS A 41 14.57 0.93 -5.19
CA LYS A 41 14.09 0.56 -6.52
C LYS A 41 13.74 -0.93 -6.60
N THR A 42 14.59 -1.80 -6.06
CA THR A 42 14.35 -3.25 -6.06
C THR A 42 13.12 -3.65 -5.25
N ILE A 43 12.92 -3.05 -4.08
CA ILE A 43 11.85 -3.44 -3.15
C ILE A 43 10.49 -2.80 -3.51
N THR A 44 10.48 -1.53 -3.90
CA THR A 44 9.23 -0.77 -4.09
C THR A 44 8.90 -0.50 -5.57
N GLY A 45 9.85 -0.72 -6.47
CA GLY A 45 9.77 -0.31 -7.87
C GLY A 45 9.97 1.20 -8.09
N ILE A 46 10.25 1.98 -7.04
CA ILE A 46 10.39 3.44 -7.13
C ILE A 46 11.84 3.82 -7.44
N GLY A 47 12.07 4.41 -8.62
CA GLY A 47 13.35 5.00 -8.98
C GLY A 47 13.51 6.42 -8.44
N LEU A 48 14.58 6.67 -7.67
CA LEU A 48 14.92 8.00 -7.16
C LEU A 48 16.09 8.62 -7.93
N ALA A 49 15.93 9.88 -8.34
CA ALA A 49 17.00 10.65 -8.98
C ALA A 49 18.07 11.07 -7.95
N LYS A 50 19.33 11.17 -8.37
CA LYS A 50 20.47 11.52 -7.47
C LYS A 50 20.31 12.85 -6.73
N LYS A 51 19.58 13.80 -7.32
CA LYS A 51 19.31 15.15 -6.78
C LYS A 51 17.82 15.37 -6.49
N ALA A 52 17.07 14.30 -6.22
CA ALA A 52 15.66 14.42 -5.88
C ALA A 52 15.51 15.21 -4.58
N THR A 53 14.59 16.18 -4.56
CA THR A 53 14.29 16.95 -3.35
C THR A 53 13.43 16.10 -2.40
N PRO A 54 13.41 16.40 -1.09
CA PRO A 54 12.60 15.65 -0.13
C PRO A 54 11.14 15.52 -0.55
N ILE A 55 10.53 16.62 -1.00
CA ILE A 55 9.14 16.65 -1.48
C ILE A 55 8.92 15.72 -2.70
N VAL A 56 9.88 15.63 -3.62
CA VAL A 56 9.77 14.72 -4.79
C VAL A 56 9.86 13.26 -4.36
N ILE A 57 10.75 12.96 -3.40
CA ILE A 57 10.90 11.61 -2.85
C ILE A 57 9.59 11.18 -2.19
N ILE A 58 9.06 12.00 -1.27
CA ILE A 58 7.80 11.73 -0.56
C ILE A 58 6.67 11.52 -1.55
N ARG A 59 6.51 12.41 -2.54
CA ARG A 59 5.46 12.31 -3.55
C ARG A 59 5.46 10.95 -4.24
N ARG A 60 6.64 10.43 -4.63
CA ARG A 60 6.72 9.09 -5.26
C ARG A 60 6.21 7.97 -4.36
N PHE A 61 6.45 8.06 -3.06
CA PHE A 61 5.95 7.08 -2.10
C PHE A 61 4.45 7.25 -1.84
N LEU A 62 3.97 8.49 -1.73
CA LEU A 62 2.53 8.77 -1.56
C LEU A 62 1.72 8.33 -2.78
N ASP A 63 2.20 8.61 -3.99
CA ASP A 63 1.55 8.18 -5.24
C ASP A 63 1.37 6.65 -5.27
N LYS A 64 2.31 5.89 -4.69
CA LYS A 64 2.25 4.41 -4.64
C LYS A 64 1.11 3.89 -3.77
N ILE A 65 0.69 4.65 -2.76
CA ILE A 65 -0.43 4.31 -1.86
C ILE A 65 -1.70 5.11 -2.19
N GLY A 66 -1.69 5.88 -3.28
CA GLY A 66 -2.82 6.70 -3.72
C GLY A 66 -3.00 8.05 -3.01
N TYR A 67 -2.08 8.43 -2.11
CA TYR A 67 -2.09 9.75 -1.49
C TYR A 67 -1.48 10.79 -2.43
N GLY A 68 -2.00 12.01 -2.37
CA GLY A 68 -1.49 13.16 -3.09
C GLY A 68 -0.64 14.08 -2.23
N LEU A 69 0.03 15.02 -2.90
CA LEU A 69 0.73 16.12 -2.26
C LEU A 69 0.47 17.41 -3.04
N GLN A 70 -0.15 18.39 -2.39
CA GLN A 70 -0.58 19.64 -3.02
C GLN A 70 0.22 20.82 -2.49
N CYS A 71 0.60 21.75 -3.37
CA CYS A 71 1.19 23.02 -2.97
C CYS A 71 0.07 23.97 -2.52
N ILE A 72 0.00 24.27 -1.23
CA ILE A 72 -1.06 25.10 -0.65
C ILE A 72 -0.74 26.59 -0.72
N ARG A 73 0.55 26.97 -0.60
CA ARG A 73 0.97 28.38 -0.69
C ARG A 73 2.46 28.57 -0.94
N TYR A 74 2.81 29.83 -1.17
CA TYR A 74 4.19 30.30 -1.22
C TYR A 74 4.49 31.13 0.03
N GLN A 75 5.57 30.82 0.73
CA GLN A 75 6.06 31.60 1.86
C GLN A 75 7.33 32.35 1.44
N SER A 76 7.40 33.64 1.73
CA SER A 76 8.60 34.44 1.52
C SER A 76 9.36 34.54 2.84
N GLN A 77 10.66 34.24 2.83
CA GLN A 77 11.57 34.50 3.94
C GLN A 77 12.74 35.32 3.39
N GLY A 78 12.72 36.63 3.68
CA GLY A 78 13.64 37.59 3.06
C GLY A 78 13.48 37.63 1.53
N LYS A 79 14.58 37.46 0.80
CA LYS A 79 14.60 37.44 -0.68
C LYS A 79 14.21 36.09 -1.29
N LYS A 80 14.07 35.02 -0.49
CA LYS A 80 13.78 33.67 -1.00
C LYS A 80 12.30 33.33 -0.83
N ARG A 81 11.74 32.63 -1.82
CA ARG A 81 10.37 32.10 -1.81
C ARG A 81 10.40 30.59 -1.72
N PHE A 82 9.60 30.02 -0.83
CA PHE A 82 9.49 28.59 -0.58
C PHE A 82 8.06 28.13 -0.84
N ARG A 83 7.92 26.92 -1.38
CA ARG A 83 6.62 26.26 -1.53
C ARG A 83 6.30 25.49 -0.26
N VAL A 84 5.06 25.61 0.19
CA VAL A 84 4.50 24.87 1.32
C VAL A 84 3.51 23.87 0.76
N TYR A 85 3.66 22.61 1.17
CA TYR A 85 2.85 21.50 0.69
C TYR A 85 2.02 20.91 1.82
N GLN A 86 0.96 20.20 1.45
CA GLN A 86 0.10 19.46 2.37
C GLN A 86 -0.31 18.13 1.71
N LEU A 87 -0.55 17.11 2.54
CA LEU A 87 -1.03 15.82 2.06
C LEU A 87 -2.48 15.91 1.61
N VAL A 88 -2.82 15.11 0.60
CA VAL A 88 -4.19 14.98 0.10
C VAL A 88 -4.59 13.51 0.18
N SER A 89 -5.72 13.24 0.81
CA SER A 89 -6.28 11.89 0.89
C SER A 89 -6.77 11.40 -0.47
N PRO A 90 -6.72 10.08 -0.74
CA PRO A 90 -7.32 9.50 -1.93
C PRO A 90 -8.85 9.67 -1.90
N GLU A 91 -9.42 10.15 -3.01
CA GLU A 91 -10.87 10.20 -3.26
C GLU A 91 -11.26 9.19 -4.36
N ASP A 92 -10.92 7.92 -4.16
CA ASP A 92 -11.10 6.86 -5.17
C ASP A 92 -12.13 5.78 -4.80
N GLY A 93 -12.98 6.04 -3.80
CA GLY A 93 -14.03 5.11 -3.40
C GLY A 93 -13.55 3.94 -2.52
N ARG A 94 -12.25 3.88 -2.18
CA ARG A 94 -11.68 2.75 -1.44
C ARG A 94 -12.29 2.56 -0.05
N MET A 95 -12.73 3.65 0.58
CA MET A 95 -13.31 3.58 1.92
C MET A 95 -14.70 2.97 1.84
N GLU A 96 -15.49 3.32 0.84
CA GLU A 96 -16.82 2.80 0.57
C GLU A 96 -16.77 1.30 0.29
N VAL A 97 -15.81 0.86 -0.52
CA VAL A 97 -15.54 -0.57 -0.77
C VAL A 97 -15.16 -1.27 0.52
N PHE A 98 -14.24 -0.70 1.30
CA PHE A 98 -13.81 -1.26 2.57
C PHE A 98 -14.96 -1.39 3.57
N GLN A 99 -15.82 -0.38 3.70
CA GLN A 99 -17.00 -0.42 4.56
C GLN A 99 -17.99 -1.52 4.12
N ARG A 100 -18.17 -1.71 2.81
CA ARG A 100 -19.03 -2.78 2.29
C ARG A 100 -18.47 -4.17 2.58
N TRP A 101 -17.17 -4.36 2.46
CA TRP A 101 -16.51 -5.62 2.84
C TRP A 101 -16.65 -5.87 4.34
N LEU A 102 -16.37 -4.87 5.17
CA LEU A 102 -16.50 -4.96 6.61
C LEU A 102 -17.94 -5.31 7.05
N ALA A 103 -18.94 -4.69 6.41
CA ALA A 103 -20.35 -5.01 6.65
C ALA A 103 -20.72 -6.44 6.23
N SER A 104 -20.17 -6.92 5.11
CA SER A 104 -20.39 -8.30 4.64
C SER A 104 -19.74 -9.33 5.55
N ASP A 105 -18.51 -9.06 6.02
CA ASP A 105 -17.79 -9.92 6.95
C ASP A 105 -18.47 -9.94 8.33
N GLY A 106 -18.99 -8.82 8.81
CA GLY A 106 -19.76 -8.76 10.06
C GLY A 106 -21.06 -9.58 10.03
N GLN A 107 -21.64 -9.81 8.85
CA GLN A 107 -22.80 -10.68 8.67
C GLN A 107 -22.42 -12.17 8.63
N ARG A 108 -21.17 -12.47 8.29
CA ARG A 108 -20.63 -13.83 8.29
C ARG A 108 -19.99 -14.10 9.65
N LEU A 109 -20.79 -14.55 10.61
CA LEU A 109 -20.29 -15.06 11.88
C LEU A 109 -19.19 -16.10 11.60
N GLY A 110 -17.98 -15.79 12.05
CA GLY A 110 -16.75 -16.46 11.64
C GLY A 110 -16.86 -17.99 11.67
N THR A 111 -16.82 -18.58 10.48
CA THR A 111 -16.19 -19.88 10.29
C THR A 111 -15.02 -19.61 9.36
N SER A 112 -13.80 -19.65 9.88
CA SER A 112 -12.56 -19.63 9.11
C SER A 112 -12.40 -20.83 8.15
N GLU A 113 -13.46 -21.62 7.96
CA GLU A 113 -13.52 -22.86 7.18
C GLU A 113 -14.20 -22.70 5.80
N ILE A 114 -14.63 -21.49 5.41
CA ILE A 114 -15.42 -21.26 4.19
C ILE A 114 -14.69 -21.68 2.88
N TRP A 115 -13.37 -21.83 2.89
CA TRP A 115 -12.63 -22.33 1.72
C TRP A 115 -12.85 -23.83 1.44
N LEU A 116 -13.46 -24.59 2.35
CA LEU A 116 -13.71 -26.03 2.16
C LEU A 116 -15.02 -26.34 1.40
N ASP A 117 -15.96 -25.39 1.33
CA ASP A 117 -17.32 -25.69 0.83
C ASP A 117 -17.53 -25.43 -0.67
N ASN A 118 -16.60 -24.76 -1.35
CA ASN A 118 -16.79 -24.44 -2.76
C ASN A 118 -16.51 -25.62 -3.72
N ASP A 119 -15.86 -26.68 -3.23
CA ASP A 119 -15.57 -27.89 -4.03
C ASP A 119 -16.66 -28.97 -3.94
N LEU A 120 -17.68 -28.80 -3.09
CA LEU A 120 -18.75 -29.79 -2.90
C LEU A 120 -20.10 -29.39 -3.51
N SER A 121 -20.15 -28.34 -4.33
CA SER A 121 -21.34 -28.17 -5.18
C SER A 121 -21.46 -29.40 -6.08
N PRO A 122 -22.52 -30.23 -5.96
CA PRO A 122 -22.74 -31.30 -6.91
C PRO A 122 -23.07 -30.61 -8.22
N ARG A 123 -22.08 -30.54 -9.11
CA ARG A 123 -22.28 -30.17 -10.51
C ARG A 123 -23.36 -31.13 -11.01
N SER A 124 -24.58 -30.62 -11.14
CA SER A 124 -25.68 -31.29 -11.80
C SER A 124 -25.23 -31.51 -13.25
N GLY A 125 -24.66 -32.67 -13.47
CA GLY A 125 -24.10 -33.13 -14.72
C GLY A 125 -24.20 -34.63 -14.65
N ASN A 126 -25.02 -35.20 -15.53
CA ASN A 126 -25.21 -36.63 -15.68
C ASN A 126 -23.86 -37.37 -15.70
N THR A 127 -23.52 -38.06 -14.62
CA THR A 127 -22.35 -38.94 -14.58
C THR A 127 -22.84 -40.36 -14.82
N GLN A 128 -22.74 -40.79 -16.08
CA GLN A 128 -22.56 -42.20 -16.39
C GLN A 128 -21.30 -42.68 -15.66
N SER A 129 -21.41 -43.82 -15.00
CA SER A 129 -20.30 -44.53 -14.37
C SER A 129 -19.19 -44.75 -15.40
N VAL A 130 -18.02 -44.18 -15.14
CA VAL A 130 -16.78 -44.55 -15.83
C VAL A 130 -15.78 -44.97 -14.77
N ASP A 131 -15.19 -46.12 -15.04
CA ASP A 131 -14.45 -46.98 -14.13
C ASP A 131 -13.25 -46.32 -13.46
N SER A 132 -12.98 -46.83 -12.25
CA SER A 132 -11.72 -46.66 -11.54
C SER A 132 -10.55 -47.14 -12.40
N ASP A 133 -9.77 -46.21 -12.95
CA ASP A 133 -8.33 -46.42 -13.01
C ASP A 133 -7.57 -45.08 -13.12
N ASN A 134 -6.52 -44.98 -12.31
CA ASN A 134 -5.42 -44.03 -12.45
C ASN A 134 -5.65 -42.54 -12.08
N SER A 135 -5.68 -42.23 -10.78
CA SER A 135 -5.38 -40.88 -10.29
C SER A 135 -4.32 -40.92 -9.19
N ASN A 136 -3.07 -40.72 -9.61
CA ASN A 136 -1.88 -40.69 -8.78
C ASN A 136 -1.74 -39.32 -8.10
N TYR A 137 -2.40 -39.10 -6.97
CA TYR A 137 -2.22 -37.90 -6.16
C TYR A 137 -1.81 -38.28 -4.74
N VAL A 138 -0.71 -37.70 -4.28
CA VAL A 138 -0.23 -37.84 -2.90
C VAL A 138 -0.85 -36.73 -2.08
N GLN A 139 -1.73 -37.10 -1.16
CA GLN A 139 -2.30 -36.20 -0.16
C GLN A 139 -1.26 -35.95 0.92
N LEU A 140 -0.73 -34.73 0.98
CA LEU A 140 0.20 -34.29 2.01
C LEU A 140 -0.59 -33.68 3.17
N CYS A 141 -0.93 -34.48 4.18
CA CYS A 141 -1.38 -33.95 5.46
C CYS A 141 -0.17 -33.52 6.28
N LEU A 142 -0.11 -32.24 6.66
CA LEU A 142 0.79 -31.76 7.70
C LEU A 142 0.24 -32.25 9.05
N ASN A 143 0.83 -33.32 9.57
CA ASN A 143 0.61 -33.71 10.95
C ASN A 143 1.33 -32.70 11.85
N VAL A 144 0.55 -31.98 12.65
CA VAL A 144 1.03 -31.18 13.79
C VAL A 144 1.35 -32.10 14.95
#